data_AF-A0A8J7E0Z9-F1
#
_entry.id   AF-A0A8J7E0Z9-F1
#
_cell.length_a   1.000
_cell.length_b   1.000
_cell.length_c   1.000
_cell.angle_alpha   90.00
_cell.angle_beta   90.00
_cell.angle_gamma   90.00
#
_symmetry.space_group_name_H-M   'P 1'
#
loop_
_entity.id
_entity.type
_entity.pdbx_description
1 polymer ?
#
loop_
_entity_poly.entity_id
_entity_poly.type
_entity_poly.pdbx_seq_one_letter_code
_entity_poly.pdbx_strand_id
1 'polypeptide(L)' 'MGDTTDCEKLAGIFNRASQQGKSAFCKMLWDNQPETVQAQLKPLLTADAIAVLSSND' A
#
# COMPACT_ATOMS: atom_id res chain seq x y z
N MET A 1 -6.23 -21.64 9.89
CA MET A 1 -5.84 -20.22 9.92
C MET A 1 -5.54 -19.79 8.49
N GLY A 2 -6.42 -19.00 7.89
CA GLY A 2 -6.21 -18.44 6.56
C GLY A 2 -5.64 -17.04 6.72
N ASP A 3 -4.35 -16.94 7.01
CA ASP A 3 -3.59 -15.69 6.92
C ASP A 3 -3.36 -15.35 5.43
N THR A 4 -4.45 -15.30 4.67
CA THR A 4 -4.46 -14.68 3.34
C THR A 4 -4.33 -13.21 3.63
N THR A 5 -3.13 -12.67 3.42
CA THR A 5 -2.92 -11.23 3.39
C THR A 5 -3.94 -10.62 2.42
N ASP A 6 -5.03 -10.06 2.98
CA ASP A 6 -6.13 -9.47 2.23
C ASP A 6 -5.61 -8.23 1.49
N CYS A 7 -5.08 -8.44 0.28
CA CYS A 7 -4.52 -7.37 -0.54
C CYS A 7 -5.55 -6.27 -0.79
N GLU A 8 -6.85 -6.60 -0.84
CA GLU A 8 -7.94 -5.63 -0.92
C GLU A 8 -8.05 -4.74 0.33
N LYS A 9 -7.92 -5.32 1.53
CA LYS A 9 -7.94 -4.53 2.78
C LYS A 9 -6.70 -3.66 2.89
N LEU A 10 -5.53 -4.20 2.54
CA LEU A 10 -4.29 -3.41 2.50
C LEU A 10 -4.41 -2.28 1.48
N ALA A 11 -4.92 -2.53 0.28
CA ALA A 11 -5.14 -1.49 -0.73
C ALA A 11 -6.06 -0.39 -0.19
N GLY A 12 -7.16 -0.76 0.48
CA GLY A 12 -8.04 0.20 1.15
C GLY A 12 -7.33 1.04 2.21
N ILE A 13 -6.46 0.43 3.02
CA ILE A 13 -5.64 1.14 4.02
C ILE A 13 -4.67 2.10 3.34
N PHE A 14 -3.96 1.65 2.30
CA PHE A 14 -3.03 2.47 1.53
C PHE A 14 -3.71 3.68 0.90
N ASN A 15 -4.81 3.45 0.19
CA ASN A 15 -5.59 4.50 -0.48
C ASN A 15 -6.14 5.51 0.54
N ARG A 16 -6.57 5.05 1.71
CA ARG A 16 -7.07 5.93 2.77
C ARG A 16 -5.95 6.68 3.49
N ALA A 17 -4.81 6.04 3.71
CA ALA A 17 -3.66 6.66 4.35
C ALA A 17 -2.98 7.69 3.44
N SER A 18 -2.93 7.44 2.12
CA SER A 18 -2.42 8.41 1.13
C SER A 18 -3.28 9.68 1.12
N GLN A 19 -4.61 9.53 1.09
CA GLN A 19 -5.56 10.66 1.17
C GLN A 19 -5.49 11.45 2.49
N GLN A 20 -5.03 10.82 3.58
CA GLN A 20 -4.82 11.48 4.88
C GLN A 20 -3.44 12.16 4.97
N GLY A 21 -2.62 12.12 3.92
CA GLY A 21 -1.24 12.63 3.95
C GLY A 21 -0.30 11.79 4.81
N LYS A 22 -0.67 10.55 5.14
CA LYS A 22 0.14 9.62 5.96
C LYS A 22 1.14 8.85 5.09
N SER A 23 1.90 9.59 4.29
CA SER A 23 2.84 9.04 3.32
C SER A 23 3.95 8.18 3.95
N ALA A 24 4.45 8.58 5.12
CA ALA A 24 5.42 7.79 5.89
C ALA A 24 4.86 6.43 6.35
N PHE A 25 3.59 6.39 6.76
CA PHE A 25 2.93 5.15 7.17
C PHE A 25 2.68 4.22 5.98
N CYS A 26 2.25 4.77 4.83
CA CYS A 26 2.17 4.00 3.59
C CYS A 26 3.53 3.38 3.24
N LYS A 27 4.60 4.17 3.20
CA LYS A 27 5.95 3.64 2.89
C LYS A 27 6.38 2.56 3.87
N MET A 28 6.20 2.77 5.18
CA MET A 28 6.54 1.77 6.19
C MET A 28 5.76 0.47 6.00
N LEU A 29 4.45 0.54 5.74
CA LEU A 29 3.64 -0.64 5.46
C LEU A 29 4.10 -1.36 4.19
N TRP A 30 4.46 -0.59 3.17
CA TRP A 30 4.85 -1.10 1.85
C TRP A 30 6.18 -1.85 1.92
N ASP A 31 7.15 -1.26 2.58
CA ASP A 31 8.48 -1.85 2.80
C ASP A 31 8.39 -3.13 3.64
N ASN A 32 7.43 -3.18 4.57
CA ASN A 32 7.16 -4.36 5.40
C ASN A 32 6.30 -5.43 4.70
N GLN A 33 5.84 -5.21 3.45
CA GLN A 33 5.16 -6.25 2.68
C GLN A 33 6.16 -7.06 1.84
N PRO A 34 5.98 -8.39 1.74
CA PRO A 34 6.76 -9.20 0.80
C PRO A 34 6.47 -8.81 -0.65
N GLU A 35 7.43 -9.00 -1.55
CA GLU A 35 7.33 -8.63 -2.97
C GLU A 35 6.08 -9.20 -3.66
N THR A 36 5.67 -10.42 -3.28
CA THR A 36 4.46 -11.07 -3.81
C THR A 36 3.18 -10.32 -3.45
N VAL A 37 3.14 -9.69 -2.28
CA VAL A 37 2.01 -8.87 -1.82
C VAL A 37 2.08 -7.48 -2.43
N GLN A 38 3.28 -6.89 -2.56
CA GLN A 38 3.46 -5.61 -3.27
C GLN A 38 3.01 -5.71 -4.74
N ALA A 39 3.35 -6.80 -5.43
CA ALA A 39 2.93 -7.06 -6.80
C ALA A 39 1.41 -7.17 -6.94
N GLN A 40 0.74 -7.79 -5.97
CA GLN A 40 -0.72 -7.90 -5.93
C GLN A 40 -1.41 -6.60 -5.49
N LEU A 41 -0.77 -5.80 -4.64
CA LEU A 41 -1.28 -4.50 -4.20
C LEU A 41 -1.18 -3.43 -5.29
N LYS A 42 -0.07 -3.38 -6.03
CA LYS A 42 0.19 -2.37 -7.07
C LYS A 42 -1.01 -2.06 -7.98
N PRO A 43 -1.72 -3.05 -8.56
CA PRO A 43 -2.89 -2.78 -9.40
C PRO A 43 -4.15 -2.37 -8.64
N LEU A 44 -4.22 -2.59 -7.32
CA LEU A 44 -5.36 -2.24 -6.46
C LEU A 44 -5.22 -0.84 -5.83
N LEU A 45 -4.05 -0.22 -5.94
CA LEU A 45 -3.77 1.10 -5.42
C LEU A 45 -4.32 2.20 -6.33
N THR A 46 -4.78 3.29 -5.71
CA THR A 46 -5.17 4.50 -6.44
C THR A 46 -3.94 5.27 -6.88
N ALA A 47 -4.11 6.17 -7.87
CA ALA A 47 -3.04 7.04 -8.35
C ALA A 47 -2.38 7.85 -7.22
N ASP A 48 -3.15 8.22 -6.19
CA ASP A 48 -2.67 8.95 -5.01
C ASP A 48 -1.77 8.09 -4.12
N ALA A 49 -2.15 6.84 -3.85
CA ALA A 49 -1.32 5.90 -3.10
C ALA A 49 -0.04 5.54 -3.89
N ILE A 50 -0.14 5.36 -5.21
CA ILE A 50 1.01 5.14 -6.09
C ILE A 50 1.93 6.36 -6.07
N ALA A 51 1.40 7.58 -6.11
CA ALA A 51 2.19 8.81 -6.04
C ALA A 51 2.91 8.93 -4.69
N VAL A 52 2.25 8.59 -3.58
CA VAL A 52 2.86 8.55 -2.24
C VAL A 52 4.00 7.53 -2.15
N LEU A 53 3.83 6.36 -2.74
CA LEU A 53 4.85 5.32 -2.78
C LEU A 53 6.00 5.67 -3.73
N SER A 54 5.71 6.35 -4.84
CA SER A 54 6.68 6.74 -5.86
C SER A 54 7.40 8.06 -5.54
N SER A 55 6.91 8.83 -4.56
CA SER A 55 7.56 10.06 -4.07
C SER A 55 8.78 9.75 -3.19
N ASN A 56 9.61 8.78 -3.58
CA ASN A 56 10.91 8.56 -2.99
C ASN A 56 11.95 9.21 -3.90
N ASP A 57 12.43 10.38 -3.47
CA ASP A 57 13.78 10.85 -3.81
C ASP A 57 14.81 9.84 -3.27
#